data_AF-A0A2S0VPZ1-F1
#
_entry.id   AF-A0A2S0VPZ1-F1
#
_cell.length_a   1.000
_cell.length_b   1.000
_cell.length_c   1.000
_cell.angle_alpha   90.00
_cell.angle_beta   90.00
_cell.angle_gamma   90.00
#
_symmetry.space_group_name_H-M   'P 1'
#
loop_
_entity.id
_entity.type
_entity.pdbx_description
1 polymer ?
#
loop_
_entity_poly.entity_id
_entity_poly.type
_entity_poly.pdbx_seq_one_letter_code
_entity_poly.pdbx_strand_id
1 'polypeptide(L)'
;MRKSLVALATGVLLTTACSKNEPQDQWAEYKNIAQSVLSQSKDAKFDSIALGSQKLVAQAKIVLGLFLPRHPECKEYINAVLAAADLMQTLDLDAIEADYHADGKLPAMKNASCYHAKDLLVHPATVTVMAKTEQDSPLTRKQMAHEIEEVLMHFEQVAEASSKN
;
A
#
# COMPACT_ATOMS: atom_id res chain seq x y z
N MET A 1 4.84 -24.22 69.50
CA MET A 1 3.64 -24.19 68.65
C MET A 1 3.95 -23.45 67.35
N ARG A 2 3.40 -23.93 66.24
CA ARG A 2 3.68 -23.58 64.83
C ARG A 2 3.35 -22.12 64.51
N LYS A 3 4.31 -21.41 63.88
CA LYS A 3 4.30 -20.86 62.49
C LYS A 3 3.08 -19.98 62.14
N SER A 4 3.35 -18.75 61.69
CA SER A 4 3.04 -18.31 60.32
C SER A 4 3.66 -16.95 60.01
N LEU A 5 4.59 -16.93 59.04
CA LEU A 5 4.92 -15.76 58.25
C LEU A 5 3.82 -15.59 57.19
N VAL A 6 3.30 -14.38 57.03
CA VAL A 6 2.49 -14.01 55.87
C VAL A 6 3.32 -13.02 55.05
N ALA A 7 3.89 -13.51 53.96
CA ALA A 7 4.47 -12.68 52.91
C ALA A 7 3.34 -12.33 51.93
N LEU A 8 3.04 -11.03 51.81
CA LEU A 8 2.09 -10.50 50.85
C LEU A 8 2.79 -10.43 49.48
N ALA A 9 2.54 -11.40 48.62
CA ALA A 9 2.97 -11.37 47.23
C ALA A 9 1.95 -10.58 46.40
N THR A 10 2.21 -9.28 46.20
CA THR A 10 1.48 -8.48 45.22
C THR A 10 1.97 -8.86 43.82
N GLY A 11 1.21 -9.73 43.16
CA GLY A 11 1.42 -10.09 41.76
C GLY A 11 1.15 -8.90 40.85
N VAL A 12 2.20 -8.42 40.18
CA VAL A 12 2.08 -7.49 39.05
C VAL A 12 1.63 -8.31 37.84
N LEU A 13 0.36 -8.18 37.47
CA LEU A 13 -0.15 -8.64 36.18
C LEU A 13 0.37 -7.69 35.09
N LEU A 14 1.44 -8.08 34.40
CA LEU A 14 1.77 -7.47 33.11
C LEU A 14 0.74 -7.94 32.08
N THR A 15 -0.26 -7.12 31.82
CA THR A 15 -1.08 -7.25 30.61
C THR A 15 -0.28 -6.68 29.44
N THR A 16 0.36 -7.55 28.67
CA THR A 16 0.83 -7.21 27.32
C THR A 16 -0.40 -6.89 26.47
N ALA A 17 -0.65 -5.61 26.26
CA ALA A 17 -1.65 -5.16 25.30
C ALA A 17 -1.19 -5.57 23.90
N CYS A 18 -1.87 -6.54 23.29
CA CYS A 18 -1.80 -6.74 21.86
C CYS A 18 -2.41 -5.50 21.20
N SER A 19 -1.58 -4.61 20.65
CA SER A 19 -2.06 -3.55 19.77
C SER A 19 -2.71 -4.22 18.55
N LYS A 20 -4.04 -4.22 18.51
CA LYS A 20 -4.77 -4.42 17.27
C LYS A 20 -4.50 -3.17 16.45
N ASN A 21 -3.85 -3.32 15.29
CA ASN A 21 -3.73 -2.21 14.34
C ASN A 21 -5.14 -1.85 13.87
N GLU A 22 -5.66 -0.71 14.30
CA GLU A 22 -6.99 -0.27 13.91
C GLU A 22 -6.99 0.08 12.41
N PRO A 23 -8.12 -0.02 11.69
CA PRO A 23 -8.20 0.32 10.27
C PRO A 23 -7.65 1.72 9.95
N GLN A 24 -7.85 2.68 10.86
CA GLN A 24 -7.31 4.04 10.74
C GLN A 24 -5.76 4.05 10.68
N ASP A 25 -5.12 3.16 11.43
CA ASP A 25 -3.67 3.03 11.46
C ASP A 25 -3.13 2.51 10.12
N GLN A 26 -3.90 1.69 9.41
CA GLN A 26 -3.49 1.15 8.10
C GLN A 26 -3.49 2.19 6.98
N TRP A 27 -4.46 3.10 6.97
CA TRP A 27 -4.49 4.21 6.01
C TRP A 27 -3.40 5.24 6.30
N ALA A 28 -3.13 5.53 7.57
CA ALA A 28 -2.04 6.40 7.96
C ALA A 28 -0.68 5.80 7.58
N GLU A 29 -0.48 4.51 7.85
CA GLU A 29 0.74 3.79 7.46
C GLU A 29 0.95 3.81 5.95
N TYR A 30 -0.09 3.55 5.16
CA TYR A 30 -0.02 3.67 3.70
C TYR A 30 0.49 5.04 3.25
N LYS A 31 -0.10 6.12 3.78
CA LYS A 31 0.29 7.49 3.45
C LYS A 31 1.74 7.77 3.84
N ASN A 32 2.16 7.32 5.03
CA ASN A 32 3.52 7.52 5.51
C ASN A 32 4.56 6.81 4.62
N ILE A 33 4.26 5.57 4.21
CA ILE A 33 5.14 4.83 3.29
C ILE A 33 5.20 5.58 1.95
N ALA A 34 4.07 5.99 1.37
CA ALA A 34 4.04 6.74 0.11
C ALA A 34 4.88 8.03 0.17
N GLN A 35 4.72 8.83 1.23
CA GLN A 35 5.53 10.03 1.46
C GLN A 35 7.02 9.72 1.60
N SER A 36 7.36 8.60 2.25
CA SER A 36 8.75 8.15 2.36
C SER A 36 9.34 7.79 1.00
N VAL A 37 8.61 7.04 0.16
CA VAL A 37 9.04 6.68 -1.19
C VAL A 37 9.19 7.93 -2.06
N LEU A 38 8.27 8.88 -1.98
CA LEU A 38 8.36 10.16 -2.70
C LEU A 38 9.59 10.97 -2.27
N SER A 39 9.95 10.93 -0.99
CA SER A 39 11.20 11.56 -0.55
C SER A 39 12.42 10.83 -1.11
N GLN A 40 12.40 9.49 -1.12
CA GLN A 40 13.50 8.65 -1.60
C GLN A 40 13.75 8.78 -3.11
N SER A 41 12.71 9.00 -3.92
CA SER A 41 12.83 9.10 -5.38
C SER A 41 13.80 10.20 -5.84
N LYS A 42 14.04 11.20 -4.99
CA LYS A 42 14.92 12.35 -5.26
C LYS A 42 16.40 11.96 -5.33
N ASP A 43 16.89 11.19 -4.36
CA ASP A 43 18.33 10.99 -4.16
C ASP A 43 18.73 9.61 -3.61
N ALA A 44 17.78 8.79 -3.17
CA ALA A 44 18.10 7.47 -2.65
C ALA A 44 18.60 6.54 -3.77
N LYS A 45 19.24 5.43 -3.36
CA LYS A 45 19.58 4.33 -4.26
C LYS A 45 18.31 3.69 -4.81
N PHE A 46 18.36 3.25 -6.05
CA PHE A 46 17.25 2.57 -6.72
C PHE A 46 16.77 1.32 -5.96
N ASP A 47 17.68 0.52 -5.39
CA ASP A 47 17.31 -0.62 -4.51
C ASP A 47 16.47 -0.19 -3.29
N SER A 48 16.76 0.98 -2.71
CA SER A 48 15.99 1.52 -1.59
C SER A 48 14.60 1.98 -2.02
N ILE A 49 14.51 2.62 -3.19
CA ILE A 49 13.23 3.04 -3.79
C ILE A 49 12.39 1.80 -4.09
N ALA A 50 12.98 0.78 -4.73
CA ALA A 50 12.32 -0.49 -5.01
C ALA A 50 11.78 -1.12 -3.72
N LEU A 51 12.61 -1.25 -2.68
CA LEU A 51 12.17 -1.82 -1.40
C LEU A 51 11.04 -1.00 -0.75
N GLY A 52 11.11 0.33 -0.83
CA GLY A 52 10.07 1.23 -0.34
C GLY A 52 8.74 1.04 -1.10
N SER A 53 8.80 1.00 -2.42
CA SER A 53 7.63 0.80 -3.28
C SER A 53 7.02 -0.60 -3.12
N GLN A 54 7.83 -1.63 -2.92
CA GLN A 54 7.34 -2.99 -2.61
C GLN A 54 6.57 -3.03 -1.28
N LYS A 55 7.06 -2.31 -0.25
CA LYS A 55 6.33 -2.16 1.02
C LYS A 55 5.02 -1.41 0.79
N LEU A 56 5.01 -0.41 -0.08
CA LEU A 56 3.81 0.33 -0.42
C LEU A 56 2.79 -0.57 -1.15
N VAL A 57 3.21 -1.44 -2.08
CA VAL A 57 2.33 -2.46 -2.70
C VAL A 57 1.77 -3.41 -1.64
N ALA A 58 2.59 -3.88 -0.70
CA ALA A 58 2.12 -4.75 0.38
C ALA A 58 1.07 -4.06 1.25
N GLN A 59 1.27 -2.77 1.57
CA GLN A 59 0.31 -1.97 2.32
C GLN A 59 -0.95 -1.67 1.49
N ALA A 60 -0.82 -1.47 0.17
CA ALA A 60 -1.95 -1.31 -0.76
C ALA A 60 -2.91 -2.50 -0.67
N LYS A 61 -2.39 -3.73 -0.64
CA LYS A 61 -3.21 -4.95 -0.49
C LYS A 61 -4.07 -4.91 0.78
N ILE A 62 -3.54 -4.37 1.88
CA ILE A 62 -4.27 -4.25 3.14
C ILE A 62 -5.38 -3.20 3.04
N VAL A 63 -5.05 -1.97 2.60
CA VAL A 63 -6.05 -0.89 2.52
C VAL A 63 -7.14 -1.17 1.49
N LEU A 64 -6.82 -1.87 0.40
CA LEU A 64 -7.81 -2.35 -0.57
C LEU A 64 -8.74 -3.41 0.02
N GLY A 65 -8.23 -4.29 0.88
CA GLY A 65 -9.06 -5.21 1.65
C GLY A 65 -10.03 -4.49 2.59
N LEU A 66 -9.65 -3.33 3.12
CA LEU A 66 -10.52 -2.48 3.96
C LEU A 66 -11.52 -1.65 3.13
N PHE A 67 -11.16 -1.30 1.90
CA PHE A 67 -12.02 -0.56 0.96
C PHE A 67 -13.20 -1.41 0.47
N LEU A 68 -12.94 -2.66 0.09
CA LEU A 68 -13.91 -3.54 -0.57
C LEU A 68 -15.27 -3.75 0.16
N PRO A 69 -15.33 -3.92 1.50
CA PRO A 69 -16.61 -4.07 2.19
C PRO A 69 -17.55 -2.87 2.05
N ARG A 70 -17.01 -1.67 1.79
CA ARG A 70 -17.79 -0.43 1.61
C ARG A 70 -18.12 -0.15 0.14
N HIS A 71 -17.40 -0.78 -0.78
CA HIS A 71 -17.49 -0.58 -2.23
C HIS A 71 -17.65 -1.93 -2.95
N PRO A 72 -18.74 -2.68 -2.70
CA PRO A 72 -18.94 -4.02 -3.25
C PRO A 72 -19.00 -4.03 -4.79
N GLU A 73 -19.38 -2.93 -5.43
CA GLU A 73 -19.34 -2.76 -6.89
C GLU A 73 -17.92 -2.84 -7.47
N CYS A 74 -16.90 -2.55 -6.66
CA CYS A 74 -15.49 -2.63 -7.05
C CYS A 74 -14.90 -4.03 -6.86
N LYS A 75 -15.64 -4.98 -6.28
CA LYS A 75 -15.11 -6.28 -5.84
C LYS A 75 -14.45 -7.08 -6.94
N GLU A 76 -15.09 -7.21 -8.10
CA GLU A 76 -14.53 -7.96 -9.23
C GLU A 76 -13.22 -7.34 -9.71
N TYR A 77 -13.24 -6.02 -9.94
CA TYR A 77 -12.12 -5.25 -10.46
C TYR A 77 -10.93 -5.24 -9.51
N ILE A 78 -11.13 -4.87 -8.24
CA ILE A 78 -10.06 -4.81 -7.24
C ILE A 78 -9.52 -6.19 -6.88
N ASN A 79 -10.33 -7.25 -6.88
CA ASN A 79 -9.80 -8.60 -6.67
C ASN A 79 -8.88 -9.04 -7.82
N ALA A 80 -9.16 -8.65 -9.06
CA ALA A 80 -8.26 -8.92 -10.17
C ALA A 80 -6.91 -8.20 -9.99
N VAL A 81 -6.95 -6.94 -9.54
CA VAL A 81 -5.74 -6.16 -9.20
C VAL A 81 -4.95 -6.82 -8.07
N LEU A 82 -5.62 -7.21 -6.98
CA LEU A 82 -5.00 -7.88 -5.83
C LEU A 82 -4.36 -9.23 -6.21
N ALA A 83 -5.02 -10.01 -7.08
CA ALA A 83 -4.50 -11.28 -7.57
C ALA A 83 -3.24 -11.12 -8.43
N ALA A 84 -3.12 -10.00 -9.13
CA ALA A 84 -1.96 -9.68 -9.97
C ALA A 84 -0.84 -8.90 -9.24
N ALA A 85 -1.03 -8.53 -7.97
CA ALA A 85 -0.13 -7.63 -7.23
C ALA A 85 1.34 -8.07 -7.22
N ASP A 86 1.59 -9.37 -7.05
CA ASP A 86 2.95 -9.89 -6.99
C ASP A 86 3.55 -10.05 -8.41
N LEU A 87 2.72 -10.38 -9.40
CA LEU A 87 3.12 -10.44 -10.81
C LEU A 87 3.52 -9.05 -11.34
N MET A 88 2.72 -8.02 -11.07
CA MET A 88 2.95 -6.64 -11.55
C MET A 88 4.35 -6.12 -11.22
N GLN A 89 4.90 -6.46 -10.05
CA GLN A 89 6.23 -6.05 -9.62
C GLN A 89 7.40 -6.76 -10.34
N THR A 90 7.09 -7.67 -11.27
CA THR A 90 8.04 -8.49 -12.03
C THR A 90 7.85 -8.40 -13.54
N LEU A 91 6.83 -7.66 -14.00
CA LEU A 91 6.62 -7.38 -15.41
C LEU A 91 7.69 -6.43 -15.94
N ASP A 92 7.83 -6.37 -17.27
CA ASP A 92 8.46 -5.21 -17.89
C ASP A 92 7.55 -3.98 -17.79
N LEU A 93 8.14 -2.80 -17.99
CA LEU A 93 7.43 -1.54 -17.83
C LEU A 93 6.26 -1.43 -18.81
N ASP A 94 6.47 -1.79 -20.08
CA ASP A 94 5.42 -1.71 -21.11
C ASP A 94 4.22 -2.61 -20.78
N ALA A 95 4.44 -3.81 -20.23
CA ALA A 95 3.36 -4.71 -19.86
C ALA A 95 2.57 -4.20 -18.65
N ILE A 96 3.21 -3.66 -17.60
CA ILE A 96 2.44 -3.10 -16.48
C ILE A 96 1.61 -1.89 -16.92
N GLU A 97 2.16 -1.03 -17.78
CA GLU A 97 1.45 0.11 -18.34
C GLU A 97 0.23 -0.33 -19.17
N ALA A 98 0.41 -1.26 -20.11
CA ALA A 98 -0.68 -1.71 -20.98
C ALA A 98 -1.72 -2.57 -20.25
N ASP A 99 -1.26 -3.51 -19.42
CA ASP A 99 -2.14 -4.53 -18.84
C ASP A 99 -2.89 -4.05 -17.59
N TYR A 100 -2.30 -3.14 -16.80
CA TYR A 100 -2.84 -2.79 -15.48
C TYR A 100 -3.03 -1.28 -15.29
N HIS A 101 -2.12 -0.45 -15.79
CA HIS A 101 -2.32 1.01 -15.77
C HIS A 101 -3.46 1.40 -16.72
N ALA A 102 -3.44 0.89 -17.95
CA ALA A 102 -4.46 1.08 -18.98
C ALA A 102 -5.57 0.01 -19.02
N ASP A 103 -5.72 -0.79 -17.96
CA ASP A 103 -6.78 -1.80 -17.79
C ASP A 103 -6.81 -2.98 -18.78
N GLY A 104 -5.75 -3.22 -19.57
CA GLY A 104 -5.76 -4.24 -20.63
C GLY A 104 -6.10 -5.68 -20.18
N LYS A 105 -5.73 -6.06 -18.95
CA LYS A 105 -6.02 -7.37 -18.34
C LYS A 105 -7.05 -7.31 -17.21
N LEU A 106 -7.60 -6.14 -16.92
CA LEU A 106 -8.57 -5.97 -15.86
C LEU A 106 -10.02 -6.11 -16.38
N PRO A 107 -10.95 -6.59 -15.55
CA PRO A 107 -12.37 -6.54 -15.88
C PRO A 107 -12.82 -5.11 -16.16
N ALA A 108 -13.96 -4.95 -16.84
CA ALA A 108 -14.51 -3.61 -17.10
C ALA A 108 -14.78 -2.86 -15.79
N MET A 109 -14.12 -1.72 -15.61
CA MET A 109 -14.30 -0.82 -14.47
C MET A 109 -15.75 -0.31 -14.42
N LYS A 110 -16.34 -0.32 -13.21
CA LYS A 110 -17.76 0.03 -12.99
C LYS A 110 -17.96 1.45 -12.48
N ASN A 111 -17.01 1.97 -11.71
CA ASN A 111 -17.09 3.27 -11.04
C ASN A 111 -15.67 3.87 -10.89
N ALA A 112 -15.57 5.20 -10.98
CA ALA A 112 -14.33 5.96 -10.78
C ALA A 112 -13.65 5.64 -9.44
N SER A 113 -14.42 5.38 -8.37
CA SER A 113 -13.83 4.96 -7.08
C SER A 113 -13.03 3.65 -7.18
N CYS A 114 -13.42 2.73 -8.08
CA CYS A 114 -12.68 1.50 -8.31
C CYS A 114 -11.37 1.76 -9.06
N TYR A 115 -11.39 2.70 -10.01
CA TYR A 115 -10.21 3.16 -10.74
C TYR A 115 -9.18 3.75 -9.77
N HIS A 116 -9.59 4.73 -8.95
CA HIS A 116 -8.68 5.33 -7.96
C HIS A 116 -8.16 4.34 -6.92
N ALA A 117 -8.98 3.35 -6.52
CA ALA A 117 -8.54 2.30 -5.63
C ALA A 117 -7.47 1.42 -6.28
N LYS A 118 -7.64 0.98 -7.54
CA LYS A 118 -6.60 0.22 -8.27
C LYS A 118 -5.26 0.95 -8.24
N ASP A 119 -5.27 2.24 -8.49
CA ASP A 119 -4.07 3.06 -8.65
C ASP A 119 -3.23 3.17 -7.36
N LEU A 120 -3.83 2.91 -6.19
CA LEU A 120 -3.06 2.71 -4.95
C LEU A 120 -2.09 1.52 -5.01
N LEU A 121 -2.31 0.57 -5.92
CA LEU A 121 -1.46 -0.61 -6.05
C LEU A 121 -0.62 -0.57 -7.34
N VAL A 122 -1.21 -0.11 -8.44
CA VAL A 122 -0.53 -0.13 -9.76
C VAL A 122 0.66 0.83 -9.79
N HIS A 123 0.50 2.09 -9.41
CA HIS A 123 1.62 3.04 -9.43
C HIS A 123 2.83 2.60 -8.57
N PRO A 124 2.67 2.13 -7.31
CA PRO A 124 3.81 1.61 -6.54
C PRO A 124 4.44 0.35 -7.17
N ALA A 125 3.64 -0.48 -7.86
CA ALA A 125 4.19 -1.61 -8.60
C ALA A 125 4.99 -1.14 -9.83
N THR A 126 4.53 -0.12 -10.56
CA THR A 126 5.27 0.55 -11.64
C THR A 126 6.59 1.10 -11.14
N VAL A 127 6.61 1.84 -10.03
CA VAL A 127 7.85 2.35 -9.44
C VAL A 127 8.79 1.22 -9.01
N THR A 128 8.24 0.10 -8.52
CA THR A 128 9.06 -1.09 -8.20
C THR A 128 9.76 -1.64 -9.43
N VAL A 129 9.06 -1.71 -10.57
CA VAL A 129 9.64 -2.17 -11.85
C VAL A 129 10.70 -1.17 -12.33
N MET A 130 10.35 0.12 -12.42
CA MET A 130 11.26 1.17 -12.84
C MET A 130 12.56 1.18 -12.03
N ALA A 131 12.46 1.12 -10.71
CA ALA A 131 13.63 1.13 -9.83
C ALA A 131 14.52 -0.12 -10.00
N LYS A 132 14.02 -1.23 -10.56
CA LYS A 132 14.80 -2.45 -10.79
C LYS A 132 15.39 -2.53 -12.20
N THR A 133 14.72 -1.96 -13.19
CA THR A 133 15.03 -2.20 -14.60
C THR A 133 15.61 -0.99 -15.31
N GLU A 134 15.27 0.22 -14.88
CA GLU A 134 15.67 1.44 -15.56
C GLU A 134 17.03 1.95 -15.09
N GLN A 135 17.69 2.73 -15.96
CA GLN A 135 18.91 3.42 -15.59
C GLN A 135 18.62 4.54 -14.58
N ASP A 136 19.50 4.69 -13.59
CA ASP A 136 19.48 5.84 -12.69
C ASP A 136 19.79 7.13 -13.47
N SER A 137 18.73 7.88 -13.77
CA SER A 137 18.78 9.14 -14.50
C SER A 137 17.83 10.17 -13.86
N PRO A 138 18.07 11.48 -14.06
CA PRO A 138 17.13 12.50 -13.60
C PRO A 138 15.72 12.33 -14.16
N LEU A 139 15.58 11.81 -15.38
CA LEU A 139 14.28 11.55 -16.00
C LEU A 139 13.54 10.42 -15.27
N THR A 140 14.21 9.29 -15.07
CA THR A 140 13.65 8.12 -14.38
C THR A 140 13.25 8.47 -12.95
N ARG A 141 14.09 9.24 -12.23
CA ARG A 141 13.76 9.74 -10.88
C ARG A 141 12.52 10.63 -10.87
N LYS A 142 12.40 11.52 -11.85
CA LYS A 142 11.22 12.38 -12.00
C LYS A 142 9.96 11.57 -12.29
N GLN A 143 10.05 10.56 -13.16
CA GLN A 143 8.92 9.68 -13.47
C GLN A 143 8.50 8.88 -12.24
N MET A 144 9.45 8.26 -11.51
CA MET A 144 9.13 7.55 -10.26
C MET A 144 8.51 8.48 -9.21
N ALA A 145 8.96 9.74 -9.11
CA ALA A 145 8.33 10.71 -8.24
C ALA A 145 6.89 11.00 -8.66
N HIS A 146 6.63 11.16 -9.96
CA HIS A 146 5.31 11.41 -10.50
C HIS A 146 4.32 10.29 -10.19
N GLU A 147 4.71 9.03 -10.40
CA GLU A 147 3.89 7.86 -10.04
C GLU A 147 3.46 7.91 -8.56
N ILE A 148 4.38 8.28 -7.63
CA ILE A 148 4.04 8.36 -6.21
C ILE A 148 3.24 9.62 -5.86
N GLU A 149 3.39 10.71 -6.61
CA GLU A 149 2.50 11.87 -6.51
C GLU A 149 1.06 11.49 -6.90
N GLU A 150 0.88 10.72 -7.98
CA GLU A 150 -0.41 10.16 -8.39
C GLU A 150 -1.01 9.25 -7.32
N VAL A 151 -0.19 8.39 -6.69
CA VAL A 151 -0.62 7.59 -5.52
C VAL A 151 -1.22 8.44 -4.42
N LEU A 152 -0.58 9.56 -4.07
CA LEU A 152 -1.06 10.44 -3.01
C LEU A 152 -2.38 11.13 -3.40
N MET A 153 -2.54 11.52 -4.67
CA MET A 153 -3.80 12.08 -5.18
C MET A 153 -4.93 11.05 -5.14
N HIS A 154 -4.68 9.82 -5.61
CA HIS A 154 -5.66 8.73 -5.52
C HIS A 154 -5.98 8.35 -4.09
N PHE A 155 -4.98 8.34 -3.19
CA PHE A 155 -5.18 8.05 -1.78
C PHE A 155 -6.18 8.99 -1.14
N GLU A 156 -6.11 10.30 -1.42
CA GLU A 156 -7.04 11.27 -0.85
C GLU A 156 -8.49 10.97 -1.26
N GLN A 157 -8.72 10.63 -2.53
CA GLN A 157 -10.05 10.26 -3.04
C GLN A 157 -10.57 8.95 -2.42
N VAL A 158 -9.71 7.94 -2.31
CA VAL A 158 -10.07 6.63 -1.76
C VAL A 158 -10.30 6.70 -0.25
N ALA A 159 -9.47 7.42 0.49
CA ALA A 159 -9.63 7.61 1.92
C ALA A 159 -10.91 8.41 2.24
N GLU A 160 -11.23 9.44 1.45
CA GLU A 160 -12.48 10.17 1.56
C GLU A 160 -13.69 9.24 1.29
N ALA A 161 -13.66 8.47 0.20
CA ALA A 161 -14.69 7.49 -0.12
C ALA A 161 -14.82 6.37 0.92
N SER A 162 -13.78 6.12 1.72
CA SER A 162 -13.77 5.10 2.79
C SER A 162 -14.24 5.63 4.15
N SER A 163 -14.26 6.96 4.35
CA SER A 163 -14.61 7.60 5.62
C SER A 163 -16.05 8.09 5.67
N LYS A 164 -16.71 8.31 4.53
CA LYS A 164 -18.11 8.70 4.45
C LYS A 164 -19.02 7.47 4.64
N ASN A 165 -19.78 7.47 5.74
CA ASN A 165 -20.97 6.65 5.97
C ASN A 165 -22.21 7.54 5.85
#